data_AF-A0AAU8H3K5-F1
#
_entry.id   AF-A0AAU8H3K5-F1
#
_cell.length_a   1.000
_cell.length_b   1.000
_cell.length_c   1.000
_cell.angle_alpha   90.00
_cell.angle_beta   90.00
_cell.angle_gamma   90.00
#
_symmetry.space_group_name_H-M   'P 1'
#
loop_
_entity.id
_entity.type
_entity.pdbx_description
1 polymer ?
#
loop_
_entity_poly.entity_id
_entity_poly.type
_entity_poly.pdbx_seq_one_letter_code
_entity_poly.pdbx_strand_id
1 'polypeptide(L)'
;MIKKGLPEDFDFSLKMDKSVWNYKAIRPANFPEKRIKGISMLLSETIEEGIVHFFLERIKMELNNKEPKDAVKRIMNFDGIGVQRKMEMFFNIIMPFFMVYSDGDEIRNFLNFIFEEHPPLNENKLIKSFKLNYLDIKIENVKTYMGVIMFQKDKIT
;
A
#
# COMPACT_ATOMS: atom_id res chain seq x y z
N MET A 1 29.76 31.25 -4.48
CA MET A 1 28.69 32.25 -4.66
C MET A 1 27.52 31.89 -3.76
N ILE A 2 27.25 32.69 -2.73
CA ILE A 2 26.09 32.54 -1.85
C ILE A 2 24.86 33.04 -2.64
N LYS A 3 23.86 32.17 -2.83
CA LYS A 3 22.60 32.54 -3.48
C LYS A 3 21.82 33.43 -2.50
N LYS A 4 21.57 34.68 -2.86
CA LYS A 4 20.74 35.61 -2.06
C LYS A 4 19.29 35.09 -1.99
N GLY A 5 18.67 35.17 -0.81
CA GLY A 5 17.25 34.86 -0.58
C GLY A 5 16.91 33.56 0.15
N LEU A 6 17.89 32.89 0.77
CA LEU A 6 17.65 31.68 1.57
C LEU A 6 17.67 32.01 3.08
N PRO A 7 16.87 31.30 3.90
CA PRO A 7 16.88 31.44 5.36
C PRO A 7 18.29 31.28 5.97
N GLU A 8 18.51 31.93 7.10
CA GLU A 8 19.81 31.95 7.80
C GLU A 8 20.23 30.54 8.29
N ASP A 9 19.25 29.67 8.53
CA ASP A 9 19.37 28.27 8.93
C ASP A 9 19.32 27.28 7.74
N PHE A 10 19.37 27.78 6.50
CA PHE A 10 19.33 26.90 5.33
C PHE A 10 20.61 26.06 5.23
N ASP A 11 20.51 24.81 5.69
CA ASP A 11 21.63 23.89 5.76
C ASP A 11 22.04 23.38 4.36
N PHE A 12 23.13 23.93 3.82
CA PHE A 12 23.74 23.45 2.59
C PHE A 12 24.61 22.18 2.77
N SER A 13 24.82 21.72 3.99
CA SER A 13 25.58 20.52 4.33
C SER A 13 24.80 19.23 4.06
N LEU A 14 23.45 19.30 4.03
CA LEU A 14 22.55 18.21 3.61
C LEU A 14 22.55 17.95 2.09
N LYS A 15 23.65 18.25 1.41
CA LYS A 15 23.88 17.70 0.07
C LYS A 15 24.22 16.23 0.26
N MET A 16 23.23 15.36 0.07
CA MET A 16 23.51 13.94 -0.17
C MET A 16 24.63 13.86 -1.20
N ASP A 17 25.73 13.22 -0.83
CA ASP A 17 26.85 13.01 -1.71
C ASP A 17 26.35 12.40 -3.03
N LYS A 18 26.77 12.92 -4.19
CA LYS A 18 26.29 12.38 -5.47
C LYS A 18 26.65 10.90 -5.63
N SER A 19 27.66 10.40 -4.91
CA SER A 19 28.04 8.99 -4.84
C SER A 19 27.03 8.10 -4.11
N VAL A 20 26.20 8.63 -3.19
CA VAL A 20 25.11 7.85 -2.57
C VAL A 20 23.94 7.65 -3.54
N TRP A 21 23.83 8.47 -4.57
CA TRP A 21 22.88 8.31 -5.68
C TRP A 21 23.50 7.55 -6.85
N ASN A 22 23.85 6.28 -6.61
CA ASN A 22 24.29 5.42 -7.71
C ASN A 22 23.08 4.83 -8.45
N TYR A 23 22.60 5.55 -9.46
CA TYR A 23 21.50 5.12 -10.32
C TYR A 23 21.67 3.68 -10.85
N LYS A 24 22.89 3.27 -11.21
CA LYS A 24 23.19 1.92 -11.72
C LYS A 24 23.12 0.83 -10.65
N ALA A 25 23.28 1.18 -9.38
CA ALA A 25 23.22 0.24 -8.26
C ALA A 25 21.79 0.06 -7.71
N ILE A 26 20.86 0.93 -8.09
CA ILE A 26 19.46 0.79 -7.71
C ILE A 26 18.83 -0.35 -8.54
N ARG A 27 17.97 -1.16 -7.94
CA ARG A 27 17.21 -2.15 -8.73
C ARG A 27 16.30 -1.38 -9.70
N PRO A 28 16.16 -1.80 -10.97
CA PRO A 28 15.39 -1.04 -11.96
C PRO A 28 13.96 -0.67 -11.55
N ALA A 29 13.28 -1.46 -10.70
CA ALA A 29 11.94 -1.16 -10.19
C ALA A 29 11.90 -0.03 -9.13
N ASN A 30 13.05 0.27 -8.51
CA ASN A 30 13.21 1.28 -7.47
C ASN A 30 13.78 2.60 -8.01
N PHE A 31 13.98 2.71 -9.32
CA PHE A 31 14.45 3.95 -9.92
C PHE A 31 13.44 5.08 -9.68
N PRO A 32 13.88 6.25 -9.18
CA PRO A 32 12.98 7.34 -8.81
C PRO A 32 12.03 7.76 -9.92
N GLU A 33 12.53 7.92 -11.15
CA GLU A 33 11.74 8.32 -12.30
C GLU A 33 10.66 7.30 -12.66
N LYS A 34 10.90 6.00 -12.46
CA LYS A 34 9.88 4.98 -12.67
C LYS A 34 8.83 5.01 -11.57
N ARG A 35 9.22 5.29 -10.32
CA ARG A 35 8.27 5.43 -9.20
C ARG A 35 7.41 6.69 -9.36
N ILE A 36 8.01 7.80 -9.75
CA ILE A 36 7.32 9.06 -10.06
C ILE A 36 6.36 8.85 -11.23
N LYS A 37 6.83 8.23 -12.32
CA LYS A 37 5.97 7.89 -13.47
C LYS A 37 4.84 6.93 -13.09
N GLY A 38 5.09 5.98 -12.19
CA GLY A 38 4.09 5.03 -11.73
C GLY A 38 2.96 5.72 -10.96
N ILE A 39 3.29 6.56 -9.98
CA ILE A 39 2.27 7.26 -9.19
C ILE A 39 1.58 8.37 -9.99
N SER A 40 2.26 9.00 -10.95
CA SER A 40 1.65 10.05 -11.77
C SER A 40 0.45 9.55 -12.59
N MET A 41 0.39 8.25 -12.92
CA MET A 41 -0.76 7.66 -13.61
C MET A 41 -2.01 7.69 -12.71
N LEU A 42 -1.90 7.21 -11.46
CA LEU A 42 -2.99 7.31 -10.49
C LEU A 42 -3.40 8.78 -10.27
N LEU A 43 -2.43 9.67 -10.08
CA LEU A 43 -2.72 11.10 -9.88
C LEU A 43 -3.49 11.69 -11.07
N SER A 44 -3.09 11.33 -12.30
CA SER A 44 -3.79 11.76 -13.52
C SER A 44 -5.20 11.20 -13.62
N GLU A 45 -5.42 9.93 -13.26
CA GLU A 45 -6.77 9.32 -13.24
C GLU A 45 -7.68 9.95 -12.18
N THR A 46 -7.08 10.54 -11.13
CA THR A 46 -7.83 11.09 -9.98
C THR A 46 -7.95 12.62 -10.01
N ILE A 47 -7.52 13.29 -11.08
CA ILE A 47 -7.39 14.76 -11.09
C ILE A 47 -8.75 15.49 -11.04
N GLU A 48 -9.78 14.91 -11.67
CA GLU A 48 -11.09 15.57 -11.80
C GLU A 48 -11.95 15.39 -10.54
N GLU A 49 -12.06 14.14 -10.05
CA GLU A 49 -12.96 13.79 -8.96
C GLU A 49 -12.25 13.68 -7.59
N GLY A 50 -10.92 13.63 -7.60
CA GLY A 50 -10.11 13.41 -6.41
C GLY A 50 -9.94 11.93 -6.05
N ILE A 51 -8.79 11.61 -5.45
CA ILE A 51 -8.39 10.23 -5.11
C ILE A 51 -9.36 9.52 -4.15
N VAL A 52 -9.99 10.28 -3.24
CA VAL A 52 -10.97 9.73 -2.29
C VAL A 52 -12.24 9.30 -3.02
N HIS A 53 -12.81 10.18 -3.85
CA HIS A 53 -14.01 9.85 -4.62
C HIS A 53 -13.75 8.67 -5.57
N PHE A 54 -12.63 8.69 -6.27
CA PHE A 54 -12.20 7.63 -7.17
C PHE A 54 -12.23 6.23 -6.54
N PHE A 55 -11.62 6.07 -5.36
CA PHE A 55 -11.64 4.77 -4.68
C PHE A 55 -13.00 4.44 -4.06
N LEU A 56 -13.73 5.45 -3.57
CA LEU A 56 -15.07 5.25 -3.02
C LEU A 56 -16.02 4.67 -4.07
N GLU A 57 -16.07 5.24 -5.27
CA GLU A 57 -16.95 4.75 -6.34
C GLU A 57 -16.56 3.35 -6.80
N ARG A 58 -15.27 3.06 -6.91
CA ARG A 58 -14.80 1.71 -7.23
C ARG A 58 -15.16 0.68 -6.16
N ILE A 59 -15.11 1.04 -4.88
CA ILE A 59 -15.58 0.17 -3.80
C ILE A 59 -17.09 -0.07 -3.93
N LYS A 60 -17.87 0.99 -4.18
CA LYS A 60 -19.33 0.88 -4.36
C LYS A 60 -19.71 -0.03 -5.53
N MET A 61 -18.97 0.03 -6.64
CA MET A 61 -19.19 -0.85 -7.80
C MET A 61 -18.99 -2.33 -7.49
N GLU A 62 -18.20 -2.66 -6.46
CA GLU A 62 -17.84 -4.03 -6.11
C GLU A 62 -18.59 -4.57 -4.87
N LEU A 63 -19.54 -3.82 -4.29
CA LEU A 63 -20.24 -4.22 -3.05
C LEU A 63 -20.89 -5.61 -3.11
N ASN A 64 -21.35 -6.02 -4.29
CA ASN A 64 -22.01 -7.31 -4.52
C ASN A 64 -21.04 -8.41 -4.99
N ASN A 65 -19.74 -8.12 -5.10
CA ASN A 65 -18.74 -9.07 -5.55
C ASN A 65 -18.42 -10.08 -4.43
N LYS A 66 -18.66 -11.36 -4.72
CA LYS A 66 -18.46 -12.48 -3.78
C LYS A 66 -17.05 -13.08 -3.86
N GLU A 67 -16.19 -12.58 -4.75
CA GLU A 67 -14.83 -13.06 -4.97
C GLU A 67 -13.81 -11.99 -4.52
N PRO A 68 -13.29 -12.05 -3.28
CA PRO A 68 -12.48 -10.98 -2.70
C PRO A 68 -11.26 -10.59 -3.54
N LYS A 69 -10.60 -11.57 -4.15
CA LYS A 69 -9.45 -11.35 -5.04
C LYS A 69 -9.82 -10.53 -6.28
N ASP A 70 -10.96 -10.84 -6.89
CA ASP A 70 -11.42 -10.14 -8.08
C ASP A 70 -11.86 -8.72 -7.73
N ALA A 71 -12.60 -8.56 -6.63
CA ALA A 71 -13.03 -7.27 -6.11
C ALA A 71 -11.84 -6.32 -5.87
N VAL A 72 -10.83 -6.76 -5.11
CA VAL A 72 -9.64 -5.92 -4.86
C VAL A 72 -8.88 -5.62 -6.15
N LYS A 73 -8.78 -6.59 -7.06
CA LYS A 73 -8.15 -6.38 -8.37
C LYS A 73 -8.85 -5.29 -9.17
N ARG A 74 -10.20 -5.26 -9.18
CA ARG A 74 -11.00 -4.24 -9.87
C ARG A 74 -10.90 -2.88 -9.21
N ILE A 75 -11.01 -2.81 -7.88
CA ILE A 75 -10.83 -1.57 -7.12
C ILE A 75 -9.46 -0.95 -7.42
N MET A 76 -8.41 -1.77 -7.44
CA MET A 76 -7.03 -1.34 -7.65
C MET A 76 -6.61 -1.34 -9.13
N ASN A 77 -7.55 -1.36 -10.07
CA ASN A 77 -7.24 -1.38 -11.50
C ASN A 77 -6.90 0.02 -12.03
N PHE A 78 -5.67 0.48 -11.81
CA PHE A 78 -5.11 1.72 -12.36
C PHE A 78 -3.66 1.50 -12.81
N ASP A 79 -3.13 2.26 -13.75
CA ASP A 79 -1.81 1.92 -14.32
C ASP A 79 -0.60 2.33 -13.45
N GLY A 80 0.59 1.87 -13.84
CA GLY A 80 1.85 2.37 -13.29
C GLY A 80 2.34 1.73 -11.99
N ILE A 81 1.49 0.97 -11.29
CA ILE A 81 1.85 0.24 -10.07
C ILE A 81 1.62 -1.27 -10.24
N GLY A 82 2.62 -2.07 -9.85
CA GLY A 82 2.55 -3.53 -9.92
C GLY A 82 1.48 -4.13 -8.99
N VAL A 83 0.92 -5.28 -9.38
CA VAL A 83 -0.20 -5.95 -8.69
C VAL A 83 0.08 -6.18 -7.21
N GLN A 84 1.26 -6.71 -6.85
CA GLN A 84 1.63 -6.89 -5.44
C GLN A 84 1.54 -5.59 -4.64
N ARG A 85 2.08 -4.49 -5.20
CA ARG A 85 2.12 -3.21 -4.51
C ARG A 85 0.74 -2.61 -4.37
N LYS A 86 -0.13 -2.79 -5.36
CA LYS A 86 -1.55 -2.45 -5.28
C LYS A 86 -2.26 -3.21 -4.17
N MET A 87 -2.04 -4.52 -4.04
CA MET A 87 -2.60 -5.31 -2.94
C MET A 87 -2.13 -4.78 -1.57
N GLU A 88 -0.83 -4.51 -1.44
CA GLU A 88 -0.28 -3.90 -0.21
C GLU A 88 -0.89 -2.51 0.06
N MET A 89 -1.06 -1.67 -0.96
CA MET A 89 -1.70 -0.36 -0.81
C MET A 89 -3.15 -0.49 -0.36
N PHE A 90 -3.90 -1.45 -0.93
CA PHE A 90 -5.29 -1.67 -0.57
C PHE A 90 -5.42 -1.99 0.92
N PHE A 91 -4.75 -3.03 1.39
CA PHE A 91 -4.91 -3.51 2.77
C PHE A 91 -4.23 -2.63 3.82
N ASN A 92 -3.19 -1.88 3.47
CA ASN A 92 -2.48 -1.04 4.44
C ASN A 92 -2.95 0.42 4.47
N ILE A 93 -3.62 0.90 3.41
CA ILE A 93 -3.96 2.33 3.27
C ILE A 93 -5.43 2.52 2.90
N ILE A 94 -5.84 2.00 1.73
CA ILE A 94 -7.16 2.29 1.17
C ILE A 94 -8.27 1.70 2.05
N MET A 95 -8.21 0.41 2.35
CA MET A 95 -9.23 -0.28 3.15
C MET A 95 -9.34 0.32 4.57
N PRO A 96 -8.25 0.49 5.36
CA PRO A 96 -8.35 1.13 6.68
C PRO A 96 -8.92 2.55 6.63
N PHE A 97 -8.54 3.34 5.62
CA PHE A 97 -9.10 4.68 5.44
C PHE A 97 -10.61 4.62 5.22
N PHE A 98 -11.10 3.80 4.28
CA PHE A 98 -12.53 3.71 3.98
C PHE A 98 -13.34 3.05 5.10
N MET A 99 -12.76 2.13 5.86
CA MET A 99 -13.39 1.58 7.07
C MET A 99 -13.79 2.66 8.08
N VAL A 100 -13.02 3.75 8.16
CA VAL A 100 -13.28 4.88 9.06
C VAL A 100 -14.05 6.00 8.36
N TYR A 101 -13.71 6.28 7.10
CA TYR A 101 -14.25 7.40 6.33
C TYR A 101 -15.69 7.18 5.86
N SER A 102 -16.08 5.95 5.51
CA SER A 102 -17.42 5.69 4.99
C SER A 102 -18.44 5.58 6.12
N ASP A 103 -19.51 6.38 6.05
CA ASP A 103 -20.62 6.32 7.01
C ASP A 103 -21.55 5.12 6.82
N GLY A 104 -21.59 4.54 5.61
CA GLY A 104 -22.49 3.45 5.25
C GLY A 104 -22.07 2.07 5.76
N ASP A 105 -23.00 1.36 6.41
CA ASP A 105 -22.80 -0.02 6.89
C ASP A 105 -22.44 -0.99 5.75
N GLU A 106 -22.98 -0.78 4.55
CA GLU A 106 -22.71 -1.65 3.40
C GLU A 106 -21.23 -1.67 3.01
N ILE A 107 -20.57 -0.51 2.95
CA ILE A 107 -19.13 -0.41 2.63
C ILE A 107 -18.31 -1.09 3.72
N ARG A 108 -18.61 -0.82 5.00
CA ARG A 108 -17.90 -1.45 6.11
C ARG A 108 -18.07 -2.97 6.11
N ASN A 109 -19.29 -3.46 5.89
CA ASN A 109 -19.57 -4.89 5.82
C ASN A 109 -18.84 -5.55 4.65
N PHE A 110 -18.84 -4.90 3.48
CA PHE A 110 -18.09 -5.37 2.31
C PHE A 110 -16.58 -5.40 2.59
N LEU A 111 -16.00 -4.33 3.12
CA LEU A 111 -14.56 -4.28 3.42
C LEU A 111 -14.16 -5.28 4.51
N ASN A 112 -15.02 -5.53 5.51
CA ASN A 112 -14.82 -6.60 6.49
C ASN A 112 -14.82 -7.97 5.81
N PHE A 113 -15.80 -8.25 4.93
CA PHE A 113 -15.81 -9.48 4.13
C PHE A 113 -14.50 -9.65 3.33
N ILE A 114 -14.03 -8.59 2.65
CA ILE A 114 -12.75 -8.63 1.94
C ILE A 114 -11.58 -8.93 2.88
N PHE A 115 -11.54 -8.32 4.06
CA PHE A 115 -10.48 -8.55 5.04
C PHE A 115 -10.44 -9.98 5.58
N GLU A 116 -11.61 -10.58 5.78
CA GLU A 116 -11.77 -11.92 6.34
C GLU A 116 -11.56 -13.03 5.31
N GLU A 117 -11.96 -12.80 4.06
CA GLU A 117 -11.98 -13.86 3.04
C GLU A 117 -10.88 -13.73 1.98
N HIS A 118 -10.22 -12.57 1.86
CA HIS A 118 -9.12 -12.43 0.91
C HIS A 118 -7.91 -13.27 1.34
N PRO A 119 -7.28 -14.05 0.43
CA PRO A 119 -6.08 -14.84 0.74
C PRO A 119 -4.89 -13.98 1.20
N PRO A 120 -3.88 -14.56 1.87
CA PRO A 120 -2.83 -13.77 2.48
C PRO A 120 -1.98 -13.03 1.44
N LEU A 121 -1.36 -11.94 1.89
CA LEU A 121 -0.42 -11.18 1.08
C LEU A 121 0.91 -11.92 0.93
N ASN A 122 1.76 -11.42 0.03
CA ASN A 122 3.08 -11.98 -0.20
C ASN A 122 3.92 -11.99 1.07
N GLU A 123 4.59 -13.12 1.30
CA GLU A 123 5.34 -13.34 2.54
C GLU A 123 6.55 -12.42 2.66
N ASN A 124 6.56 -11.63 3.73
CA ASN A 124 7.73 -10.87 4.15
C ASN A 124 8.58 -11.66 5.17
N LYS A 125 9.68 -11.07 5.64
CA LYS A 125 10.59 -11.69 6.61
C LYS A 125 9.89 -12.09 7.92
N LEU A 126 8.92 -11.29 8.40
CA LEU A 126 8.18 -11.57 9.63
C LEU A 126 7.28 -12.80 9.46
N ILE A 127 6.56 -12.88 8.35
CA ILE A 127 5.69 -14.02 8.04
C ILE A 127 6.51 -15.31 7.91
N LYS A 128 7.64 -15.25 7.19
CA LYS A 128 8.56 -16.40 7.06
C LYS A 128 9.09 -16.85 8.41
N SER A 129 9.53 -15.90 9.25
CA SER A 129 9.99 -16.17 10.61
C SER A 129 8.88 -16.81 11.46
N PHE A 130 7.66 -16.31 11.38
CA PHE A 130 6.53 -16.87 12.12
C PHE A 130 6.26 -18.32 11.71
N LYS A 131 6.17 -18.61 10.40
CA LYS A 131 5.93 -19.98 9.91
C LYS A 131 7.00 -20.98 10.36
N LEU A 132 8.26 -20.55 10.47
CA LEU A 132 9.34 -21.41 10.97
C LEU A 132 9.21 -21.74 12.46
N ASN A 133 8.67 -20.81 13.26
CA ASN A 133 8.52 -20.97 14.70
C ASN A 133 7.17 -21.60 15.11
N TYR A 134 6.18 -21.59 14.21
CA TYR A 134 4.81 -22.01 14.46
C TYR A 134 4.27 -22.83 13.28
N LEU A 135 4.78 -24.05 13.13
CA LEU A 135 4.49 -24.92 11.98
C LEU A 135 3.01 -25.32 11.86
N ASP A 136 2.30 -25.39 12.99
CA ASP A 136 0.89 -25.81 13.04
C ASP A 136 -0.11 -24.68 12.73
N ILE A 137 0.35 -23.42 12.73
CA ILE A 137 -0.52 -22.26 12.52
C ILE A 137 -0.57 -21.91 11.03
N LYS A 138 -1.76 -22.03 10.44
CA LYS A 138 -2.00 -21.66 9.05
C LYS A 138 -2.34 -20.17 8.92
N ILE A 139 -1.78 -19.55 7.90
CA ILE A 139 -2.09 -18.17 7.50
C ILE A 139 -2.92 -18.27 6.21
N GLU A 140 -4.24 -18.22 6.37
CA GLU A 140 -5.20 -18.58 5.30
C GLU A 140 -5.83 -17.35 4.63
N ASN A 141 -5.80 -16.20 5.31
CA ASN A 141 -6.41 -14.95 4.83
C ASN A 141 -5.65 -13.72 5.33
N VAL A 142 -6.07 -12.54 4.88
CA VAL A 142 -5.45 -11.27 5.29
C VAL A 142 -5.62 -11.01 6.78
N LYS A 143 -6.77 -11.36 7.39
CA LYS A 143 -6.98 -11.23 8.84
C LYS A 143 -5.92 -11.96 9.66
N THR A 144 -5.69 -13.24 9.38
CA THR A 144 -4.66 -14.03 10.05
C THR A 144 -3.25 -13.54 9.72
N TYR A 145 -3.00 -13.13 8.47
CA TYR A 145 -1.73 -12.53 8.04
C TYR A 145 -1.38 -11.27 8.86
N MET A 146 -2.34 -10.36 9.04
CA MET A 146 -2.14 -9.13 9.81
C MET A 146 -2.02 -9.42 11.31
N GLY A 147 -2.77 -10.38 11.83
CA GLY A 147 -2.64 -10.84 13.22
C GLY A 147 -1.23 -11.36 13.52
N VAL A 148 -0.63 -12.11 12.60
CA VAL A 148 0.76 -12.56 12.71
C VAL A 148 1.75 -11.39 12.71
N ILE A 149 1.53 -10.38 11.87
CA ILE A 149 2.40 -9.18 11.86
C ILE A 149 2.33 -8.46 13.21
N MET A 150 1.13 -8.30 13.77
CA MET A 150 0.94 -7.67 15.08
C MET A 150 1.67 -8.47 16.17
N PHE A 151 1.42 -9.77 16.25
CA PHE A 151 2.08 -10.66 17.21
C PHE A 151 3.62 -10.61 17.13
N GLN A 152 4.18 -10.59 15.92
CA GLN A 152 5.63 -10.51 15.73
C GLN A 152 6.19 -9.14 16.14
N LYS A 153 5.43 -8.05 15.98
CA LYS A 153 5.84 -6.70 16.42
C LYS A 153 5.84 -6.56 17.94
N ASP A 154 4.83 -7.13 18.61
CA ASP A 154 4.71 -7.08 20.07
C ASP A 154 5.84 -7.83 20.78
N LYS A 155 6.50 -8.79 20.10
CA LYS A 155 7.70 -9.47 20.61
C LYS A 155 9.01 -8.69 20.46
N ILE A 156 9.03 -7.71 19.57
CA ILE A 156 10.21 -6.89 19.26
C ILE A 156 10.22 -5.62 20.14
N THR A 157 9.09 -5.29 20.76
CA THR A 157 8.88 -4.10 21.60
C THR A 157 8.91 -4.51 23.06
#